data_AF-A0A6G4WK78-F1
#
_entry.id   AF-A0A6G4WK78-F1
#
_cell.length_a   1.000
_cell.length_b   1.000
_cell.length_c   1.000
_cell.angle_alpha   90.00
_cell.angle_beta   90.00
_cell.angle_gamma   90.00
#
_symmetry.space_group_name_H-M   'P 1'
#
loop_
_entity.id
_entity.type
_entity.pdbx_description
1 polymer ?
#
loop_
_entity_poly.entity_id
_entity_poly.type
_entity_poly.pdbx_seq_one_letter_code
_entity_poly.pdbx_strand_id
1 'polypeptide(L)'
;MLDRIRDAIDRNDLSAALGFALADKMAKAEIDQLNKVLDQRFGERAFLGSKEAKGPAYDAAAARVAVGDRPKLVAAWRSFSAAQRVAAYERAVSQTRAQRQVRDQDMTR
;
A
#
# COMPACT_ATOMS: atom_id res chain seq x y z
N MET A 1 -11.81 2.92 -6.32
CA MET A 1 -11.09 1.98 -7.21
C MET A 1 -12.05 0.99 -7.84
N LEU A 2 -12.99 0.41 -7.07
CA LEU A 2 -14.09 -0.41 -7.59
C LEU A 2 -15.13 0.38 -8.41
N ASP A 3 -15.31 1.68 -8.16
CA ASP A 3 -16.26 2.52 -8.91
C ASP A 3 -16.02 2.57 -10.41
N ARG A 4 -14.77 2.61 -10.88
CA ARG A 4 -14.49 2.68 -12.33
C ARG A 4 -14.72 1.34 -13.03
N ILE A 5 -14.47 0.23 -12.32
CA ILE A 5 -14.78 -1.12 -12.81
C ILE A 5 -16.32 -1.29 -12.87
N ARG A 6 -17.04 -0.76 -11.87
CA ARG A 6 -18.50 -0.77 -11.83
C ARG A 6 -19.12 0.08 -12.95
N ASP A 7 -18.60 1.29 -13.19
CA ASP A 7 -19.07 2.19 -14.26
C ASP A 7 -18.80 1.60 -15.65
N ALA A 8 -17.69 0.87 -15.84
CA ALA A 8 -17.39 0.16 -17.08
C ALA A 8 -18.31 -1.06 -17.31
N ILE A 9 -18.64 -1.80 -16.24
CA ILE A 9 -19.63 -2.89 -16.29
C ILE A 9 -21.03 -2.32 -16.58
N ASP A 10 -21.42 -1.22 -15.94
CA ASP A 10 -22.71 -0.54 -16.14
C ASP A 10 -22.84 0.03 -17.57
N ARG A 11 -21.73 0.36 -18.24
CA ARG A 11 -21.66 0.77 -19.66
C ARG A 11 -21.51 -0.39 -20.65
N ASN A 12 -21.51 -1.63 -20.18
CA ASN A 12 -21.26 -2.84 -20.98
C ASN A 12 -19.89 -2.86 -21.70
N ASP A 13 -18.87 -2.18 -21.13
CA ASP A 13 -17.49 -2.17 -21.64
C ASP A 13 -16.59 -3.11 -20.82
N LEU A 14 -16.75 -4.40 -21.09
CA LEU A 14 -16.02 -5.48 -20.41
C LEU A 14 -14.50 -5.41 -20.66
N SER A 15 -14.08 -4.85 -21.80
CA SER A 15 -12.67 -4.74 -22.18
C SER A 15 -11.98 -3.65 -21.36
N ALA A 16 -12.62 -2.49 -21.18
CA ALA A 16 -12.13 -1.44 -20.31
C ALA A 16 -12.09 -1.88 -18.83
N ALA A 17 -13.13 -2.59 -18.36
CA ALA A 17 -13.16 -3.14 -17.00
C ALA A 17 -11.98 -4.09 -16.73
N LEU A 18 -11.66 -4.98 -17.69
CA LEU A 18 -10.52 -5.88 -17.61
C LEU A 18 -9.18 -5.13 -17.63
N GLY A 19 -9.06 -4.10 -18.49
CA GLY A 19 -7.89 -3.24 -18.55
C GLY A 19 -7.61 -2.50 -17.24
N PHE A 20 -8.66 -1.97 -16.60
CA PHE A 20 -8.53 -1.32 -15.28
C PHE A 20 -8.16 -2.32 -14.18
N ALA A 21 -8.76 -3.52 -14.19
CA ALA A 21 -8.44 -4.55 -13.22
C ALA A 21 -6.99 -5.07 -13.37
N LEU A 22 -6.47 -5.16 -14.60
CA LEU A 22 -5.08 -5.54 -14.84
C LEU A 22 -4.12 -4.45 -14.37
N ALA A 23 -4.37 -3.19 -14.75
CA ALA A 23 -3.56 -2.05 -14.32
C ALA A 23 -3.50 -1.91 -12.80
N ASP A 24 -4.63 -2.16 -12.11
CA ASP A 24 -4.70 -2.17 -10.65
C ASP A 24 -3.82 -3.28 -10.04
N LYS A 25 -3.90 -4.51 -10.58
CA LYS A 25 -3.06 -5.63 -10.12
C LYS A 25 -1.57 -5.36 -10.32
N MET A 26 -1.19 -4.73 -11.44
CA MET A 26 0.21 -4.35 -11.70
C MET A 26 0.69 -3.28 -10.74
N ALA A 27 -0.09 -2.20 -10.54
CA ALA A 27 0.24 -1.15 -9.59
C ALA A 27 0.37 -1.70 -8.15
N LYS A 28 -0.50 -2.64 -7.77
CA LYS A 28 -0.39 -3.35 -6.50
C LYS A 28 0.91 -4.14 -6.40
N ALA A 29 1.26 -4.93 -7.42
CA ALA A 29 2.48 -5.73 -7.42
C ALA A 29 3.74 -4.85 -7.30
N GLU A 30 3.76 -3.68 -7.94
CA GLU A 30 4.84 -2.71 -7.81
C GLU A 30 4.95 -2.12 -6.40
N ILE A 31 3.81 -1.75 -5.79
CA ILE A 31 3.76 -1.24 -4.40
C ILE A 31 4.23 -2.33 -3.42
N ASP A 32 3.82 -3.57 -3.62
CA ASP A 32 4.21 -4.71 -2.78
C ASP A 32 5.73 -4.97 -2.89
N GLN A 33 6.28 -4.93 -4.11
CA GLN A 33 7.71 -5.07 -4.34
C GLN A 33 8.51 -3.89 -3.72
N LEU A 34 8.01 -2.66 -3.84
CA LEU A 34 8.60 -1.50 -3.19
C LEU A 34 8.62 -1.67 -1.66
N ASN A 35 7.50 -2.06 -1.06
CA ASN A 35 7.40 -2.30 0.37
C ASN A 35 8.40 -3.37 0.84
N LYS A 36 8.59 -4.45 0.07
CA LYS A 36 9.60 -5.48 0.38
C LYS A 36 11.01 -4.91 0.43
N VAL A 37 11.38 -4.06 -0.52
CA VAL A 37 12.70 -3.40 -0.55
C VAL A 37 12.85 -2.41 0.60
N LEU A 38 11.79 -1.65 0.92
CA LEU A 38 11.79 -0.74 2.06
C LEU A 38 11.96 -1.49 3.39
N ASP A 39 11.26 -2.62 3.56
CA ASP A 39 11.33 -3.43 4.77
C ASP A 39 12.73 -4.04 4.95
N GLN A 40 13.37 -4.50 3.87
CA GLN A 40 14.75 -5.00 3.91
C GLN A 40 15.76 -3.91 4.30
N ARG A 41 15.60 -2.69 3.79
CA ARG A 41 16.57 -1.61 3.99
C ARG A 41 16.36 -0.83 5.29
N PHE A 42 15.12 -0.58 5.65
CA PHE A 42 14.73 0.32 6.74
C PHE A 42 14.01 -0.37 7.89
N GLY A 43 13.53 -1.59 7.68
CA GLY A 43 12.67 -2.30 8.63
C GLY A 43 11.19 -2.10 8.33
N GLU A 44 10.38 -3.03 8.84
CA GLU A 44 8.93 -2.98 8.67
C GLU A 44 8.35 -1.67 9.22
N ARG A 45 7.42 -1.07 8.47
CA ARG A 45 6.65 0.11 8.87
C ARG A 45 7.49 1.36 9.17
N ALA A 46 8.74 1.41 8.74
CA ALA A 46 9.65 2.54 8.96
C ALA A 46 9.11 3.92 8.53
N PHE A 47 8.18 3.96 7.56
CA PHE A 47 7.60 5.18 6.99
C PHE A 47 6.12 5.38 7.37
N LEU A 48 5.53 4.50 8.18
CA LEU A 48 4.11 4.53 8.51
C LEU A 48 3.76 5.63 9.54
N GLY A 49 4.73 6.01 10.39
CA GLY A 49 4.53 6.91 11.52
C GLY A 49 4.46 8.41 11.19
N SER A 50 4.92 8.84 10.01
CA SER A 50 4.89 10.24 9.59
C SER A 50 4.85 10.39 8.08
N LYS A 51 4.00 11.30 7.58
CA LYS A 51 3.96 11.67 6.15
C LYS A 51 5.08 12.64 5.74
N GLU A 52 5.82 13.15 6.72
CA GLU A 52 6.90 14.12 6.53
C GLU A 52 8.23 13.53 7.01
N ALA A 53 9.30 13.87 6.27
CA ALA A 53 10.67 13.46 6.56
C ALA A 53 11.24 14.25 7.75
N LYS A 54 10.64 14.07 8.93
CA LYS A 54 11.04 14.74 10.16
C LYS A 54 10.81 13.85 11.38
N GLY A 55 11.59 14.11 12.43
CA GLY A 55 11.49 13.42 13.70
C GLY A 55 12.06 12.00 13.69
N PRO A 56 11.75 11.19 14.73
CA PRO A 56 12.48 9.96 15.02
C PRO A 56 12.48 8.92 13.89
N ALA A 57 11.38 8.83 13.13
CA ALA A 57 11.28 7.92 11.99
C ALA A 57 12.25 8.32 10.86
N TYR A 58 12.37 9.63 10.60
CA TYR A 58 13.33 10.14 9.62
C TYR A 58 14.76 9.94 10.10
N ASP A 59 15.05 10.22 11.37
CA ASP A 59 16.40 10.06 11.91
C ASP A 59 16.88 8.60 11.81
N ALA A 60 16.00 7.65 12.15
CA ALA A 60 16.27 6.23 12.01
C ALA A 60 16.50 5.80 10.55
N ALA A 61 15.70 6.33 9.61
CA ALA A 61 15.88 6.04 8.18
C ALA A 61 17.16 6.69 7.63
N ALA A 62 17.45 7.95 8.00
CA ALA A 62 18.60 8.71 7.55
C ALA A 62 19.93 8.14 8.07
N ALA A 63 19.91 7.44 9.21
CA ALA A 63 21.07 6.69 9.72
C ALA A 63 21.47 5.50 8.82
N ARG A 64 20.54 5.00 7.99
CA ARG A 64 20.74 3.85 7.07
C ARG A 64 21.01 4.28 5.63
N VAL A 65 21.21 5.58 5.40
CA VAL A 65 21.41 6.19 4.09
C VAL A 65 22.69 7.03 4.13
N ALA A 66 23.48 6.96 3.06
CA ALA A 66 24.66 7.82 2.92
C ALA A 66 24.25 9.29 3.02
N VAL A 67 25.10 10.15 3.61
CA VAL A 67 24.78 11.56 3.84
C VAL A 67 24.37 12.27 2.53
N GLY A 68 25.05 11.96 1.42
CA GLY A 68 24.75 12.51 0.09
C GLY A 68 23.40 12.06 -0.51
N ASP A 69 22.81 10.97 -0.01
CA ASP A 69 21.52 10.46 -0.47
C ASP A 69 20.35 10.89 0.44
N ARG A 70 20.61 11.56 1.57
CA ARG A 70 19.55 12.08 2.45
C ARG A 70 18.55 13.02 1.75
N PRO A 71 18.96 13.92 0.82
CA PRO A 71 18.00 14.72 0.05
C PRO A 71 17.05 13.85 -0.79
N LYS A 72 17.55 12.72 -1.34
CA LYS A 72 16.72 11.77 -2.09
C LYS A 72 15.73 11.05 -1.17
N LEU A 73 16.16 10.70 0.05
CA LEU A 73 15.28 10.13 1.07
C LEU A 73 14.14 11.11 1.43
N VAL A 74 14.45 12.39 1.63
CA VAL A 74 13.44 13.44 1.89
C VAL A 74 12.46 13.56 0.72
N ALA A 75 12.97 13.60 -0.52
CA ALA A 75 12.13 13.71 -1.72
C ALA A 75 11.21 12.50 -1.90
N ALA A 76 11.70 11.28 -1.62
CA ALA A 76 10.94 10.04 -1.76
C ALA A 76 10.01 9.73 -0.57
N TRP A 77 10.14 10.47 0.53
CA TRP A 77 9.49 10.15 1.81
C TRP A 77 7.98 9.96 1.68
N ARG A 78 7.29 10.91 1.02
CA ARG A 78 5.83 10.84 0.83
C ARG A 78 5.40 9.59 0.06
N SER A 79 6.18 9.18 -0.93
CA SER A 79 5.92 7.97 -1.73
C SER A 79 6.08 6.71 -0.89
N PHE A 80 7.14 6.62 -0.08
CA PHE A 80 7.37 5.47 0.81
C PHE A 80 6.29 5.36 1.89
N SER A 81 5.89 6.48 2.51
CA SER A 81 4.78 6.52 3.45
C SER A 81 3.46 6.12 2.78
N ALA A 82 3.21 6.52 1.54
CA ALA A 82 2.02 6.12 0.80
C ALA A 82 2.00 4.61 0.54
N ALA A 83 3.11 4.04 0.06
CA ALA A 83 3.23 2.60 -0.21
C ALA A 83 2.96 1.75 1.04
N GLN A 84 3.52 2.11 2.19
CA GLN A 84 3.27 1.38 3.43
C GLN A 84 1.84 1.55 3.96
N ARG A 85 1.21 2.71 3.73
CA ARG A 85 -0.19 2.95 4.11
C ARG A 85 -1.17 2.15 3.24
N VAL A 86 -0.87 1.99 1.95
CA VAL A 86 -1.63 1.09 1.07
C VAL A 86 -1.57 -0.33 1.62
N ALA A 87 -0.37 -0.85 1.89
CA ALA A 87 -0.21 -2.20 2.46
C ALA A 87 -0.92 -2.35 3.83
N ALA A 88 -0.87 -1.34 4.69
CA ALA A 88 -1.57 -1.36 5.97
C ALA A 88 -3.10 -1.36 5.81
N TYR A 89 -3.62 -0.58 4.87
CA TYR A 89 -5.04 -0.55 4.55
C TYR A 89 -5.53 -1.90 4.02
N GLU A 90 -4.80 -2.52 3.10
CA GLU A 90 -5.15 -3.84 2.57
C GLU A 90 -5.19 -4.93 3.64
N ARG A 91 -4.21 -4.93 4.56
CA ARG A 91 -4.22 -5.84 5.72
C ARG A 91 -5.45 -5.61 6.59
N ALA A 92 -5.79 -4.36 6.88
CA ALA A 92 -6.99 -4.04 7.66
C ALA A 92 -8.27 -4.52 6.96
N VAL A 93 -8.42 -4.26 5.65
CA VAL A 93 -9.57 -4.73 4.86
C VAL A 93 -9.66 -6.25 4.86
N SER A 94 -8.53 -6.95 4.69
CA SER A 94 -8.47 -8.41 4.68
C SER A 94 -8.87 -9.01 6.03
N GLN A 95 -8.39 -8.43 7.14
CA GLN A 95 -8.78 -8.83 8.49
C GLN A 95 -10.27 -8.62 8.74
N THR A 96 -10.83 -7.47 8.33
CA THR A 96 -12.27 -7.22 8.46
C THR A 96 -13.11 -8.22 7.67
N ARG A 97 -12.67 -8.59 6.45
CA ARG A 97 -13.36 -9.60 5.63
C ARG A 97 -13.31 -10.99 6.27
N ALA A 98 -12.15 -11.41 6.77
CA ALA A 98 -12.01 -12.68 7.48
C ALA A 98 -12.90 -12.75 8.73
N GLN A 99 -12.96 -11.68 9.51
CA GLN A 99 -13.84 -11.59 10.70
C GLN A 99 -15.33 -11.70 10.35
N ARG A 100 -15.76 -11.08 9.24
CA ARG A 100 -17.14 -11.20 8.76
C ARG A 100 -17.45 -12.64 8.36
N GLN A 101 -16.56 -13.28 7.61
CA GLN A 101 -16.75 -14.66 7.15
C GLN A 101 -16.87 -15.66 8.31
N VAL A 102 -16.07 -15.50 9.37
CA VAL A 102 -16.19 -16.33 10.58
C VAL A 102 -17.53 -16.13 11.26
N ARG A 103 -17.97 -14.88 11.43
CA ARG A 103 -19.26 -14.55 12.07
C ARG A 103 -20.45 -15.12 11.31
N ASP A 104 -20.44 -15.04 9.98
CA ASP A 104 -21.52 -15.58 9.15
C ASP A 104 -21.57 -17.13 9.21
N GLN A 105 -20.42 -17.79 9.33
CA GLN A 105 -20.35 -19.24 9.50
C GLN A 105 -20.87 -19.72 10.86
N ASP A 106 -20.60 -18.98 11.94
CA ASP A 106 -21.15 -19.28 13.27
C ASP A 106 -22.67 -19.03 13.36
N MET A 107 -23.22 -18.11 12.57
CA MET A 107 -24.66 -17.84 12.52
C MET A 107 -25.46 -18.85 11.69
N THR A 108 -24.80 -19.66 10.86
CA THR A 108 -25.45 -20.63 9.95
C THR A 108 -25.39 -22.06 10.51
N ARG A 109 -25.04 -22.23 11.79
CA ARG A 109 -24.83 -23.53 12.44
C ARG A 109 -25.75 -23.76 13.63
#